data_AF-A0A6S7IAY2-F1
#
_entry.id   AF-A0A6S7IAY2-F1
#
_cell.length_a   1.000
_cell.length_b   1.000
_cell.length_c   1.000
_cell.angle_alpha   90.00
_cell.angle_beta   90.00
_cell.angle_gamma   90.00
#
_symmetry.space_group_name_H-M   'P 1'
#
loop_
_entity.id
_entity.type
_entity.pdbx_description
1 polymer ?
#
loop_
_entity_poly.entity_id
_entity_poly.type
_entity_poly.pdbx_seq_one_letter_code
_entity_poly.pdbx_strand_id
1 'polypeptide(L)'
;MCLNFNSMFILVLMMKGLLTWLRSTRSGKFFPIDQHIIFHKCVATVILLQSVLHFIGHLGRYITTDPPKFEVWEYMFTTRTPEGWVNGSAGITGVLLLIILVVMCILSQPSVRKRGLFELFYYTHHLYIVWWALLIFHAPNFWEWFIVPGGLYIAERILRLRIVNRARYGKTTIEEGITLPSKVIHLVIKRPPTFQYNPGDYVIVNIPQIAKYEWHPFTISSSPDLTGYFWLHIRGVGTWTKKLYDYYEDKEEEECTRKSVKRATIRQAKAKSINDKERQTQRSILQRYTTSIKRDGVRAIMEKVEEEREEEIDPNNNESVDGLSEVVIENEQTISEEKETVVLSRSNNVENRLLQQNERRQSLWRNGTNKLE
;
A
#
# COMPACT_ATOMS: atom_id res chain seq x y z
N MET A 1 18.37 -30.03 37.89
CA MET A 1 19.64 -29.46 37.41
C MET A 1 19.65 -29.19 35.90
N CYS A 2 19.54 -30.21 35.03
CA CYS A 2 19.58 -29.99 33.56
C CYS A 2 18.48 -29.04 33.05
N LEU A 3 17.25 -29.16 33.58
CA LEU A 3 16.15 -28.27 33.20
C LEU A 3 16.44 -26.80 33.58
N ASN A 4 16.99 -26.54 34.77
CA ASN A 4 17.37 -25.19 35.22
C ASN A 4 18.42 -24.58 34.29
N PHE A 5 19.46 -25.35 33.95
CA PHE A 5 20.51 -24.91 33.02
C PHE A 5 19.90 -24.54 31.65
N ASN A 6 19.13 -25.45 31.03
CA ASN A 6 18.53 -25.20 29.72
C ASN A 6 17.57 -24.00 29.74
N SER A 7 16.80 -23.84 30.82
CA SER A 7 15.86 -22.74 31.03
C SER A 7 16.52 -21.36 31.06
N MET A 8 17.81 -21.30 31.42
CA MET A 8 18.59 -20.06 31.37
C MET A 8 19.47 -19.96 30.12
N PHE A 9 20.00 -21.08 29.63
CA PHE A 9 20.81 -21.10 28.42
C PHE A 9 20.00 -20.65 27.20
N ILE A 10 18.70 -20.97 27.14
CA ILE A 10 17.81 -20.50 26.07
C ILE A 10 17.72 -18.96 26.00
N LEU A 11 17.87 -18.26 27.13
CA LEU A 11 17.95 -16.79 27.18
C LEU A 11 19.24 -16.29 26.55
N VAL A 12 20.37 -16.90 26.93
CA VAL A 12 21.71 -16.56 26.41
C VAL A 12 21.75 -16.64 24.89
N LEU A 13 21.09 -17.65 24.30
CA LEU A 13 20.97 -17.79 22.85
C LEU A 13 20.19 -16.65 22.18
N MET A 14 19.45 -15.83 22.92
CA MET A 14 18.68 -14.69 22.40
C MET A 14 19.32 -13.33 22.73
N MET A 15 20.49 -13.33 23.37
CA MET A 15 21.28 -12.15 23.70
C MET A 15 22.15 -11.73 22.51
N LYS A 16 21.51 -11.13 21.50
CA LYS A 16 22.16 -10.80 20.23
C LYS A 16 23.40 -9.92 20.40
N GLY A 17 23.39 -8.98 21.34
CA GLY A 17 24.55 -8.11 21.59
C GLY A 17 25.76 -8.91 22.07
N LEU A 18 25.54 -9.78 23.05
CA LEU A 18 26.56 -10.71 23.53
C LEU A 18 27.05 -11.65 22.44
N LEU A 19 26.15 -12.21 21.63
CA LEU A 19 26.51 -13.12 20.54
C LEU A 19 27.31 -12.43 19.44
N THR A 20 26.94 -11.20 19.05
CA THR A 20 27.70 -10.40 18.09
C THR A 20 29.10 -10.06 18.63
N TRP A 21 29.22 -9.72 19.92
CA TRP A 21 30.52 -9.52 20.55
C TRP A 21 31.33 -10.82 20.58
N LEU A 22 30.73 -11.94 20.97
CA LEU A 22 31.40 -13.25 20.99
C LEU A 22 31.90 -13.64 19.60
N ARG A 23 31.12 -13.37 18.55
CA ARG A 23 31.49 -13.60 17.16
C ARG A 23 32.75 -12.83 16.74
N SER A 24 32.97 -11.62 17.26
CA SER A 24 34.17 -10.84 16.91
C SER A 24 35.43 -11.31 17.64
N THR A 25 35.28 -12.11 18.70
CA THR A 25 36.43 -12.71 19.40
C THR A 25 37.01 -13.90 18.64
N ARG A 26 38.27 -14.26 18.98
CA ARG A 26 38.93 -15.44 18.41
C ARG A 26 38.15 -16.73 18.67
N SER A 27 37.47 -16.82 19.81
CA SER A 27 36.64 -17.95 20.23
C SER A 27 35.39 -18.13 19.36
N GLY A 28 34.89 -17.04 18.75
CA GLY A 28 33.73 -17.09 17.87
C GLY A 28 33.93 -17.93 16.60
N LYS A 29 35.18 -18.21 16.22
CA LYS A 29 35.51 -19.07 15.07
C LYS A 29 35.22 -20.56 15.33
N PHE A 30 35.19 -20.97 16.60
CA PHE A 30 34.95 -22.37 16.96
C PHE A 30 33.46 -22.70 17.06
N PHE A 31 32.60 -21.71 17.29
CA PHE A 31 31.18 -21.91 17.52
C PHE A 31 30.33 -21.37 16.36
N PRO A 32 29.33 -22.13 15.88
CA PRO A 32 28.38 -21.66 14.86
C PRO A 32 27.35 -20.66 15.44
N ILE A 33 27.83 -19.50 15.89
CA ILE A 33 27.03 -18.45 16.57
C ILE A 33 25.87 -17.94 15.70
N ASP A 34 26.05 -17.95 14.38
CA ASP A 34 25.03 -17.50 13.42
C ASP A 34 23.78 -18.36 13.46
N GLN A 35 23.91 -19.60 13.91
CA GLN A 35 22.80 -20.54 14.05
C GLN A 35 22.12 -20.46 15.43
N HIS A 36 22.34 -19.41 16.22
CA HIS A 36 21.73 -19.23 17.55
C HIS A 36 20.20 -19.45 17.57
N ILE A 37 19.47 -19.06 16.53
CA ILE A 37 18.02 -19.30 16.42
C ILE A 37 17.70 -20.79 16.24
N ILE A 38 18.55 -21.55 15.54
CA ILE A 38 18.41 -23.00 15.39
C ILE A 38 18.68 -23.67 16.73
N PHE A 39 19.75 -23.27 17.43
CA PHE A 39 20.04 -23.74 18.79
C PHE A 39 18.90 -23.41 19.76
N HIS A 40 18.34 -22.19 19.71
CA HIS A 40 17.21 -21.80 20.55
C HIS A 40 16.01 -22.75 20.37
N LYS A 41 15.69 -23.13 19.13
CA LYS A 41 14.62 -24.12 18.85
C LYS A 41 14.98 -25.51 19.36
N CYS A 42 16.22 -25.94 19.18
CA CYS A 42 16.68 -27.24 19.68
C CYS A 42 16.58 -27.31 21.22
N VAL A 43 17.09 -26.28 21.91
CA VAL A 43 17.00 -26.15 23.37
C VAL A 43 15.54 -26.06 23.83
N ALA A 44 14.68 -25.32 23.12
CA ALA A 44 13.25 -25.27 23.44
C ALA A 44 12.58 -26.67 23.39
N THR A 45 12.91 -27.49 22.37
CA THR A 45 12.43 -28.88 22.29
C THR A 45 12.96 -29.73 23.45
N VAL A 46 14.23 -29.56 23.81
CA VAL A 46 14.83 -30.26 24.97
C VAL A 46 14.16 -29.85 26.28
N ILE A 47 13.89 -28.56 26.48
CA ILE A 47 13.15 -28.05 27.64
C ILE A 47 11.76 -28.68 27.70
N LEU A 48 11.02 -28.68 26.59
CA LEU A 48 9.68 -29.29 26.53
C LEU A 48 9.72 -30.77 26.92
N LEU A 49 10.65 -31.54 26.37
CA LEU A 49 10.82 -32.96 26.72
C LEU A 49 11.18 -33.13 28.20
N GLN A 50 12.14 -32.36 28.70
CA GLN A 50 12.56 -32.40 30.10
C GLN A 50 11.44 -31.98 31.05
N SER A 51 10.61 -31.00 30.70
CA SER A 51 9.44 -30.57 31.48
C SER A 51 8.39 -31.67 31.56
N VAL A 52 8.11 -32.38 30.45
CA VAL A 52 7.17 -33.51 30.44
C VAL A 52 7.72 -34.67 31.29
N LEU A 53 8.99 -35.04 31.11
CA LEU A 53 9.63 -36.09 31.92
C LEU A 53 9.67 -35.72 33.42
N HIS A 54 9.94 -34.46 33.73
CA HIS A 54 9.93 -33.94 35.10
C HIS A 54 8.53 -34.03 35.72
N PHE A 55 7.49 -33.63 34.99
CA PHE A 55 6.10 -33.77 35.41
C PHE A 55 5.70 -35.22 35.67
N ILE A 56 6.05 -36.14 34.74
CA ILE A 56 5.81 -37.58 34.90
C ILE A 56 6.57 -38.12 36.11
N GLY A 57 7.81 -37.68 36.34
CA GLY A 57 8.60 -38.06 37.51
C GLY A 57 7.95 -37.63 38.83
N HIS A 58 7.38 -36.41 38.89
CA HIS A 58 6.61 -35.96 40.05
C HIS A 58 5.36 -36.80 40.28
N LEU A 59 4.64 -37.17 39.22
CA LEU A 59 3.48 -38.06 39.31
C LEU A 59 3.88 -39.47 39.75
N GLY A 60 4.96 -40.02 39.21
CA GLY A 60 5.51 -41.32 39.59
C GLY A 60 5.90 -41.37 41.07
N ARG A 61 6.59 -40.35 41.58
CA ARG A 61 6.93 -40.23 43.01
C ARG A 61 5.70 -40.18 43.90
N TYR A 62 4.66 -39.48 43.46
CA TYR A 62 3.38 -39.45 44.19
C TYR A 62 2.79 -40.87 44.29
N ILE A 63 2.74 -41.62 43.18
CA ILE A 63 2.14 -42.96 43.12
C ILE A 63 2.93 -43.97 43.96
N THR A 64 4.25 -43.84 44.06
CA THR A 64 5.10 -44.78 44.82
C THR A 64 5.22 -44.45 46.31
N THR A 65 4.65 -43.34 46.78
CA THR A 65 4.68 -42.96 48.20
C THR A 65 3.56 -43.68 48.96
N ASP A 66 3.90 -44.58 49.88
CA ASP A 66 2.95 -45.33 50.72
C ASP A 66 3.18 -45.03 52.22
N PRO A 67 2.15 -44.60 52.99
CA PRO A 67 0.84 -44.16 52.52
C PRO A 67 0.90 -42.79 51.83
N PRO A 68 0.08 -42.55 50.78
CA PRO A 68 0.01 -41.25 50.15
C PRO A 68 -0.53 -40.23 51.16
N LYS A 69 0.20 -39.12 51.34
CA LYS A 69 -0.19 -38.06 52.28
C LYS A 69 -1.32 -37.15 51.76
N PHE A 70 -1.56 -37.16 50.45
CA PHE A 70 -2.48 -36.28 49.74
C PHE A 70 -3.10 -37.06 48.57
N GLU A 71 -4.22 -36.59 48.02
CA GLU A 71 -4.72 -37.06 46.72
C GLU A 71 -3.94 -36.43 45.54
N VAL A 72 -4.02 -37.00 44.32
CA VAL A 72 -3.32 -36.49 43.12
C VAL A 72 -3.73 -35.04 42.86
N TRP A 73 -5.02 -34.76 42.93
CA TRP A 73 -5.55 -33.42 42.72
C TRP A 73 -5.04 -32.44 43.78
N GLU A 74 -5.00 -32.87 45.06
CA GLU A 74 -4.46 -32.05 46.14
C GLU A 74 -2.96 -31.77 45.94
N TYR A 75 -2.20 -32.80 45.57
CA TYR A 75 -0.76 -32.67 45.30
C TYR A 75 -0.45 -31.72 44.14
N MET A 76 -1.31 -31.68 43.11
CA MET A 76 -1.12 -30.84 41.94
C MET A 76 -1.66 -29.41 42.09
N PHE A 77 -2.77 -29.22 42.80
CA PHE A 77 -3.50 -27.95 42.80
C PHE A 77 -3.68 -27.31 44.18
N THR A 78 -3.08 -27.87 45.23
CA THR A 78 -3.21 -27.34 46.61
C THR A 78 -1.87 -26.90 47.17
N THR A 79 -1.90 -25.89 48.04
CA THR A 79 -0.72 -25.34 48.73
C THR A 79 -0.32 -26.10 50.01
N ARG A 80 -0.82 -27.33 50.19
CA ARG A 80 -0.55 -28.15 51.38
C ARG A 80 0.80 -28.86 51.32
N THR A 81 1.41 -28.95 50.14
CA THR A 81 2.72 -29.57 49.96
C THR A 81 3.82 -28.60 50.42
N PRO A 82 4.92 -29.07 51.04
CA PRO A 82 6.02 -28.18 51.44
C PRO A 82 6.93 -27.79 50.25
N GLU A 83 6.52 -28.09 49.03
CA GLU A 83 7.37 -28.00 47.85
C GLU A 83 7.19 -26.66 47.14
N GLY A 84 8.29 -26.14 46.61
CA GLY A 84 8.34 -24.84 45.93
C GLY A 84 9.13 -23.81 46.72
N TRP A 85 9.44 -22.68 46.09
CA TRP A 85 10.15 -21.60 46.77
C TRP A 85 9.28 -20.96 47.86
N VAL A 86 7.98 -20.89 47.61
CA VAL A 86 6.96 -20.64 48.63
C VAL A 86 6.29 -21.98 48.91
N ASN A 87 6.20 -22.37 50.19
CA ASN A 87 5.60 -23.64 50.57
C ASN A 87 4.23 -23.83 49.89
N GLY A 88 4.10 -24.88 49.09
CA GLY A 88 2.86 -25.26 48.40
C GLY A 88 2.70 -24.69 47.01
N SER A 89 3.66 -23.90 46.51
CA SER A 89 3.57 -23.32 45.17
C SER A 89 3.88 -24.32 44.06
N ALA A 90 4.67 -25.37 44.33
CA ALA A 90 5.26 -26.20 43.28
C ALA A 90 4.24 -26.86 42.35
N GLY A 91 3.15 -27.42 42.89
CA GLY A 91 2.12 -28.09 42.08
C GLY A 91 1.45 -27.12 41.09
N ILE A 92 0.84 -26.06 41.62
CA ILE A 92 0.09 -25.07 40.82
C ILE A 92 1.01 -24.40 39.79
N THR A 93 2.18 -23.94 40.24
CA THR A 93 3.15 -23.29 39.35
C THR A 93 3.67 -24.26 38.28
N GLY A 94 3.90 -25.53 38.62
CA GLY A 94 4.39 -26.55 37.67
C GLY A 94 3.39 -26.83 36.55
N VAL A 95 2.10 -26.95 36.86
CA VAL A 95 1.05 -27.11 35.84
C VAL A 95 0.94 -25.87 34.96
N LEU A 96 0.93 -24.68 35.55
CA LEU A 96 0.87 -23.42 34.80
C LEU A 96 2.09 -23.25 33.87
N LEU A 97 3.28 -23.58 34.36
CA LEU A 97 4.53 -23.56 33.58
C LEU A 97 4.46 -24.49 32.37
N LEU A 98 3.92 -25.70 32.54
CA LEU A 98 3.76 -26.66 31.45
C LEU A 98 2.75 -26.17 30.41
N ILE A 99 1.59 -25.64 30.84
CA ILE A 99 0.57 -25.08 29.94
C ILE A 99 1.16 -23.93 29.13
N ILE A 100 1.81 -22.97 29.79
CA ILE A 100 2.41 -21.81 29.12
C ILE A 100 3.46 -22.27 28.11
N LEU A 101 4.33 -23.22 28.50
CA LEU A 101 5.36 -23.76 27.62
C LEU A 101 4.77 -24.44 26.38
N VAL A 102 3.73 -25.26 26.55
CA VAL A 102 3.04 -25.94 25.44
C VAL A 102 2.41 -24.91 24.49
N VAL A 103 1.68 -23.92 25.02
CA VAL A 103 1.08 -22.84 24.22
C VAL A 103 2.15 -22.09 23.42
N MET A 104 3.25 -21.72 24.07
CA MET A 104 4.38 -21.06 23.40
C MET A 104 4.98 -21.94 22.30
N CYS A 105 5.19 -23.24 22.54
CA CYS A 105 5.76 -24.17 21.56
C CYS A 105 4.85 -24.40 20.36
N ILE A 106 3.54 -24.54 20.55
CA ILE A 106 2.55 -24.73 19.47
C ILE A 106 2.49 -23.48 18.59
N LEU A 107 2.37 -22.30 19.20
CA LEU A 107 2.24 -21.04 18.46
C LEU A 107 3.56 -20.57 17.82
N SER A 108 4.70 -21.12 18.26
CA SER A 108 6.02 -20.87 17.65
C SER A 108 6.30 -21.72 16.40
N GLN A 109 5.42 -22.68 16.06
CA GLN A 109 5.65 -23.58 14.94
C GLN A 109 5.73 -22.82 13.59
N PRO A 110 6.55 -23.31 12.63
CA PRO A 110 6.65 -22.70 11.30
C PRO A 110 5.29 -22.58 10.61
N SER A 111 4.39 -23.54 10.83
CA SER A 111 3.03 -23.52 10.29
C SER A 111 2.24 -22.28 10.73
N VAL A 112 2.36 -21.85 11.99
CA VAL A 112 1.66 -20.65 12.49
C VAL A 112 2.36 -19.39 11.99
N ARG A 113 3.68 -19.30 12.16
CA ARG A 113 4.46 -18.10 11.82
C ARG A 113 4.45 -17.76 10.33
N LYS A 114 4.43 -18.77 9.45
CA LYS A 114 4.48 -18.55 7.98
C LYS A 114 3.11 -18.31 7.34
N ARG A 115 2.01 -18.66 8.02
CA ARG A 115 0.62 -18.48 7.53
C ARG A 115 0.08 -17.05 7.68
N GLY A 116 0.91 -16.09 8.10
CA GLY A 116 0.51 -14.70 8.31
C GLY A 116 0.08 -14.36 9.74
N LEU A 117 0.12 -15.32 10.67
CA LEU A 117 -0.19 -15.13 12.10
C LEU A 117 1.06 -14.81 12.93
N PHE A 118 1.97 -13.99 12.39
CA PHE A 118 3.22 -13.66 13.08
C PHE A 118 2.96 -12.88 14.38
N GLU A 119 1.97 -11.99 14.39
CA GLU A 119 1.60 -11.22 15.59
C GLU A 119 1.18 -12.12 16.75
N LEU A 120 0.38 -13.16 16.47
CA LEU A 120 -0.04 -14.12 17.48
C LEU A 120 1.17 -14.85 18.08
N PHE A 121 2.09 -15.32 17.25
CA PHE A 121 3.36 -15.86 17.71
C PHE A 121 4.09 -14.85 18.59
N TYR A 122 4.26 -13.61 18.14
CA TYR A 122 4.98 -12.58 18.85
C TYR A 122 4.41 -12.34 20.26
N TYR A 123 3.10 -12.13 20.40
CA TYR A 123 2.48 -11.85 21.69
C TYR A 123 2.55 -13.05 22.64
N THR A 124 2.22 -14.24 22.15
CA THR A 124 2.25 -15.45 22.98
C THR A 124 3.67 -15.85 23.38
N HIS A 125 4.68 -15.58 22.55
CA HIS A 125 6.06 -15.88 22.92
C HIS A 125 6.54 -14.98 24.08
N HIS A 126 6.01 -13.76 24.25
CA HIS A 126 6.31 -12.89 25.40
C HIS A 126 5.83 -13.47 26.75
N LEU A 127 5.02 -14.52 26.74
CA LEU A 127 4.71 -15.27 27.96
C LEU A 127 5.95 -15.86 28.63
N TYR A 128 7.13 -15.88 27.98
CA TYR A 128 8.41 -16.22 28.63
C TYR A 128 8.66 -15.39 29.90
N ILE A 129 8.17 -14.15 29.98
CA ILE A 129 8.35 -13.28 31.15
C ILE A 129 7.59 -13.87 32.35
N VAL A 130 6.32 -14.22 32.13
CA VAL A 130 5.46 -14.87 33.13
C VAL A 130 6.03 -16.25 33.46
N TRP A 131 6.50 -16.98 32.46
CA TRP A 131 7.11 -18.31 32.63
C TRP A 131 8.34 -18.27 33.54
N TRP A 132 9.29 -17.35 33.35
CA TRP A 132 10.45 -17.23 34.26
C TRP A 132 10.05 -16.77 35.66
N ALA A 133 9.10 -15.85 35.78
CA ALA A 133 8.59 -15.44 37.09
C ALA A 133 8.02 -16.64 37.86
N LEU A 134 7.18 -17.45 37.20
CA LEU A 134 6.65 -18.69 37.78
C LEU A 134 7.75 -19.71 38.09
N LEU A 135 8.80 -19.81 37.27
CA LEU A 135 9.90 -20.75 37.49
C LEU A 135 10.70 -20.44 38.76
N ILE A 136 10.88 -19.15 39.07
CA ILE A 136 11.49 -18.69 40.33
C ILE A 136 10.66 -19.13 41.54
N PHE A 137 9.32 -19.02 41.47
CA PHE A 137 8.43 -19.49 42.53
C PHE A 137 8.30 -21.02 42.60
N HIS A 138 8.47 -21.71 41.47
CA HIS A 138 8.32 -23.15 41.36
C HIS A 138 9.50 -23.91 41.98
N ALA A 139 10.72 -23.42 41.82
CA ALA A 139 11.94 -24.13 42.21
C ALA A 139 12.79 -23.31 43.21
N PRO A 140 12.98 -23.78 44.46
CA PRO A 140 13.65 -23.04 45.53
C PRO A 140 15.02 -22.44 45.18
N ASN A 141 15.82 -23.17 44.38
CA ASN A 141 17.19 -22.77 44.05
C ASN A 141 17.31 -22.22 42.62
N PHE A 142 16.21 -21.96 41.92
CA PHE A 142 16.29 -21.48 40.53
C PHE A 142 16.79 -20.03 40.43
N TRP A 143 16.58 -19.22 41.45
CA TRP A 143 17.05 -17.82 41.47
C TRP A 143 18.58 -17.71 41.28
N GLU A 144 19.36 -18.68 41.78
CA GLU A 144 20.81 -18.75 41.59
C GLU A 144 21.19 -18.85 40.10
N TRP A 145 20.42 -19.64 39.34
CA TRP A 145 20.60 -19.79 37.89
C TRP A 145 20.18 -18.54 37.14
N PHE A 146 19.19 -17.81 37.66
CA PHE A 146 18.61 -16.65 37.02
C PHE A 146 19.49 -15.39 37.13
N ILE A 147 20.17 -15.16 38.26
CA ILE A 147 20.87 -13.90 38.53
C ILE A 147 21.84 -13.51 37.41
N VAL A 148 22.77 -14.39 37.04
CA VAL A 148 23.85 -14.04 36.10
C VAL A 148 23.30 -13.81 34.68
N PRO A 149 22.57 -14.76 34.05
CA PRO A 149 22.07 -14.56 32.70
C PRO A 149 20.95 -13.52 32.62
N GLY A 150 20.08 -13.46 33.64
CA GLY A 150 19.01 -12.46 33.75
C GLY A 150 19.55 -11.05 33.90
N GLY A 151 20.54 -10.84 34.79
CA GLY A 151 21.23 -9.57 34.96
C GLY A 151 21.95 -9.12 33.68
N LEU A 152 22.66 -10.05 33.02
CA LEU A 152 23.34 -9.76 31.75
C LEU A 152 22.34 -9.38 30.65
N TYR A 153 21.18 -10.06 30.58
CA TYR A 153 20.13 -9.73 29.62
C TYR A 153 19.58 -8.32 29.86
N ILE A 154 19.29 -7.96 31.11
CA ILE A 154 18.83 -6.61 31.47
C ILE A 154 19.89 -5.57 31.08
N ALA A 155 21.17 -5.82 31.36
CA ALA A 155 22.26 -4.94 30.97
C ALA A 155 22.33 -4.77 29.44
N GLU A 156 22.25 -5.85 28.66
CA GLU A 156 22.20 -5.78 27.19
C GLU A 156 21.00 -4.95 26.72
N ARG A 157 19.82 -5.14 27.32
CA ARG A 157 18.62 -4.38 26.96
C ARG A 157 18.78 -2.89 27.25
N ILE A 158 19.33 -2.52 28.41
CA ILE A 158 19.62 -1.12 28.76
C ILE A 158 20.65 -0.52 27.80
N LEU A 159 21.75 -1.23 27.51
CA LEU A 159 22.76 -0.76 26.57
C LEU A 159 22.18 -0.57 25.16
N ARG A 160 21.37 -1.53 24.68
CA ARG A 160 20.69 -1.44 23.39
C ARG A 160 19.73 -0.26 23.34
N LEU A 161 18.90 -0.06 24.37
CA LEU A 161 17.98 1.08 24.46
C LEU A 161 18.74 2.40 24.48
N ARG A 162 19.84 2.50 25.24
CA ARG A 162 20.69 3.70 25.27
C ARG A 162 21.34 3.96 23.92
N ILE A 163 21.85 2.94 23.24
CA ILE A 163 22.44 3.07 21.89
C ILE A 163 21.37 3.52 20.90
N VAL A 164 20.19 2.89 20.88
CA VAL A 164 19.08 3.26 19.98
C VAL A 164 18.62 4.69 20.24
N ASN A 165 18.40 5.06 21.51
CA ASN A 165 17.96 6.40 21.89
C ASN A 165 19.01 7.47 21.57
N ARG A 166 20.31 7.18 21.80
CA ARG A 166 21.42 8.10 21.51
C ARG A 166 21.63 8.27 20.01
N ALA A 167 21.43 7.22 19.24
CA ALA A 167 21.75 7.22 17.82
C ALA A 167 20.64 7.80 16.93
N ARG A 168 19.48 8.20 17.49
CA ARG A 168 18.31 8.71 16.75
C ARG A 168 17.98 7.92 15.46
N TYR A 169 18.33 6.63 15.41
CA TYR A 169 17.94 5.75 14.31
C TYR A 169 16.43 5.57 14.38
N GLY A 170 15.68 5.98 13.35
CA GLY A 170 14.22 5.80 13.33
C GLY A 170 13.38 7.00 12.88
N LYS A 171 13.97 8.06 12.32
CA LYS A 171 13.22 9.05 11.51
C LYS A 171 13.72 9.10 10.06
N THR A 172 14.04 7.95 9.50
CA THR A 172 14.32 7.82 8.07
C THR A 172 13.01 7.67 7.32
N THR A 173 12.82 8.46 6.28
CA THR A 173 11.70 8.34 5.36
C THR A 173 12.11 7.43 4.21
N ILE A 174 11.16 6.60 3.76
CA ILE A 174 11.27 5.96 2.45
C ILE A 174 10.87 7.04 1.44
N GLU A 175 11.77 7.36 0.54
CA GLU A 175 11.55 8.38 -0.49
C GLU A 175 10.84 7.78 -1.69
N GLU A 176 11.28 6.59 -2.10
CA GLU A 176 10.76 5.91 -3.28
C GLU A 176 10.81 4.39 -3.08
N GLY A 177 9.78 3.71 -3.57
CA GLY A 177 9.76 2.26 -3.68
C GLY A 177 9.33 1.91 -5.10
N ILE A 178 10.25 1.38 -5.89
CA ILE A 178 10.07 1.07 -7.30
C ILE A 178 9.91 -0.45 -7.43
N THR A 179 8.83 -0.89 -8.06
CA THR A 179 8.68 -2.31 -8.41
C THR A 179 9.55 -2.65 -9.62
N LEU A 180 10.31 -3.74 -9.52
CA LEU A 180 11.20 -4.25 -10.56
C LEU A 180 10.71 -5.62 -11.06
N PRO A 181 11.07 -6.01 -12.30
CA PRO A 181 10.82 -7.35 -12.81
C PRO A 181 11.34 -8.44 -11.86
N SER A 182 10.72 -9.62 -11.93
CA SER A 182 11.02 -10.77 -11.05
C SER A 182 10.65 -10.59 -9.57
N LYS A 183 9.64 -9.76 -9.27
CA LYS A 183 9.13 -9.52 -7.91
C LYS A 183 10.20 -8.99 -6.97
N VAL A 184 10.92 -7.95 -7.41
CA VAL A 184 11.94 -7.27 -6.61
C VAL A 184 11.49 -5.83 -6.37
N ILE A 185 11.78 -5.29 -5.20
CA ILE A 185 11.52 -3.89 -4.87
C ILE A 185 12.86 -3.19 -4.70
N HIS A 186 13.02 -2.08 -5.41
CA HIS A 186 14.10 -1.14 -5.17
C HIS A 186 13.60 -0.05 -4.22
N LEU A 187 14.08 -0.09 -2.97
CA LEU A 187 13.62 0.78 -1.90
C LEU A 187 14.67 1.85 -1.59
N VAL A 188 14.36 3.11 -1.88
CA VAL A 188 15.24 4.27 -1.65
C VAL A 188 14.90 4.91 -0.32
N ILE A 189 15.88 4.97 0.58
CA ILE A 189 15.71 5.43 1.96
C ILE A 189 16.63 6.62 2.22
N LYS A 190 16.09 7.64 2.89
CA LYS A 190 16.88 8.80 3.33
C LYS A 190 17.93 8.39 4.36
N ARG A 191 19.19 8.72 4.10
CA ARG A 191 20.34 8.42 4.96
C ARG A 191 20.31 9.30 6.22
N PRO A 192 20.34 8.72 7.44
CA PRO A 192 20.49 9.51 8.67
C PRO A 192 21.83 10.27 8.70
N PRO A 193 21.91 11.45 9.37
CA PRO A 193 23.10 12.30 9.36
C PRO A 193 24.40 11.64 9.88
N THR A 194 24.29 10.65 10.75
CA THR A 194 25.44 9.94 11.36
C THR A 194 25.52 8.48 10.92
N PHE A 195 24.80 8.09 9.87
CA PHE A 195 24.80 6.72 9.39
C PHE A 195 25.99 6.48 8.46
N GLN A 196 26.96 5.70 8.93
CA GLN A 196 28.10 5.22 8.17
C GLN A 196 28.00 3.70 8.07
N TYR A 197 28.32 3.17 6.90
CA TYR A 197 28.30 1.74 6.61
C TYR A 197 29.41 1.38 5.63
N ASN A 198 29.81 0.13 5.61
CA ASN A 198 30.80 -0.44 4.71
C ASN A 198 30.14 -1.32 3.64
N PRO A 199 30.82 -1.59 2.52
CA PRO A 199 30.32 -2.53 1.52
C PRO A 199 30.07 -3.91 2.15
N GLY A 200 28.87 -4.47 1.91
CA GLY A 200 28.44 -5.75 2.48
C GLY A 200 27.73 -5.66 3.83
N ASP A 201 27.66 -4.47 4.44
CA ASP A 201 26.83 -4.27 5.63
C ASP A 201 25.35 -4.47 5.31
N TYR A 202 24.59 -4.89 6.32
CA TYR A 202 23.15 -5.05 6.24
C TYR A 202 22.46 -4.17 7.29
N VAL A 203 21.23 -3.77 6.96
CA VAL A 203 20.34 -3.06 7.87
C VAL A 203 19.18 -3.96 8.26
N ILE A 204 18.62 -3.72 9.43
CA ILE A 204 17.37 -4.37 9.84
C ILE A 204 16.26 -3.33 9.72
N VAL A 205 15.26 -3.63 8.90
CA VAL A 205 14.18 -2.71 8.54
C VAL A 205 12.86 -3.20 9.15
N ASN A 206 12.11 -2.25 9.70
CA ASN A 206 10.71 -2.42 10.10
C ASN A 206 9.89 -1.32 9.42
N ILE A 207 8.84 -1.71 8.70
CA ILE A 207 7.92 -0.80 8.00
C ILE A 207 6.55 -1.00 8.64
N PRO A 208 6.12 -0.11 9.56
CA PRO A 208 4.90 -0.28 10.34
C PRO A 208 3.63 -0.41 9.51
N GLN A 209 3.60 0.18 8.30
CA GLN A 209 2.50 0.09 7.34
C GLN A 209 2.31 -1.34 6.80
N ILE A 210 3.38 -2.16 6.79
CA ILE A 210 3.34 -3.54 6.32
C ILE A 210 3.20 -4.51 7.50
N ALA A 211 4.04 -4.35 8.53
CA ALA A 211 3.96 -5.13 9.77
C ALA A 211 4.64 -4.37 10.92
N LYS A 212 3.90 -4.13 12.01
CA LYS A 212 4.35 -3.31 13.15
C LYS A 212 5.52 -3.91 13.93
N TYR A 213 5.55 -5.23 14.08
CA TYR A 213 6.49 -5.91 15.00
C TYR A 213 7.47 -6.84 14.29
N GLU A 214 7.63 -6.69 12.98
CA GLU A 214 8.54 -7.51 12.19
C GLU A 214 9.76 -6.70 11.75
N TRP A 215 10.94 -7.24 12.06
CA TRP A 215 12.24 -6.65 11.73
C TRP A 215 12.99 -7.61 10.81
N HIS A 216 13.27 -7.17 9.58
CA HIS A 216 13.87 -8.02 8.54
C HIS A 216 15.24 -7.49 8.11
N PRO A 217 16.29 -8.35 8.05
CA PRO A 217 17.61 -7.94 7.61
C PRO A 217 17.71 -7.89 6.09
N PHE A 218 18.31 -6.81 5.56
CA PHE A 218 18.60 -6.63 4.14
C PHE A 218 19.99 -6.01 3.94
N THR A 219 20.76 -6.56 3.01
CA THR A 219 22.07 -6.02 2.63
C THR A 219 21.90 -4.68 1.92
N ILE A 220 22.73 -3.71 2.27
CA ILE A 220 22.75 -2.41 1.61
C ILE A 220 23.35 -2.59 0.21
N SER A 221 22.61 -2.19 -0.81
CA SER A 221 23.02 -2.33 -2.21
C SER A 221 23.61 -1.06 -2.83
N SER A 222 23.58 0.07 -2.10
CA SER A 222 24.18 1.34 -2.52
C SER A 222 25.64 1.48 -2.07
N SER A 223 26.45 2.22 -2.83
CA SER A 223 27.82 2.58 -2.42
C SER A 223 27.84 3.46 -1.17
N PRO A 224 28.76 3.24 -0.20
CA PRO A 224 28.89 4.07 1.00
C PRO A 224 29.28 5.52 0.70
N ASP A 225 29.88 5.80 -0.47
CA ASP A 225 30.28 7.14 -0.90
C ASP A 225 29.07 8.01 -1.28
N LEU A 226 27.91 7.39 -1.51
CA LEU A 226 26.69 8.12 -1.85
C LEU A 226 26.15 8.87 -0.63
N THR A 227 26.05 10.19 -0.78
CA THR A 227 25.51 11.06 0.27
C THR A 227 24.01 11.23 0.16
N GLY A 228 23.31 11.26 1.31
CA GLY A 228 21.89 11.62 1.39
C GLY A 228 20.91 10.44 1.31
N TYR A 229 21.24 9.39 0.57
CA TYR A 229 20.37 8.22 0.41
C TYR A 229 21.16 6.91 0.45
N PHE A 230 20.46 5.83 0.77
CA PHE A 230 20.92 4.47 0.56
C PHE A 230 19.72 3.64 0.09
N TRP A 231 19.96 2.54 -0.61
CA TRP A 231 18.86 1.73 -1.13
C TRP A 231 19.07 0.24 -0.92
N LEU A 232 17.95 -0.47 -0.95
CA LEU A 232 17.84 -1.90 -0.73
C LEU A 232 17.15 -2.54 -1.94
N HIS A 233 17.60 -3.74 -2.29
CA HIS A 233 16.90 -4.61 -3.25
C HIS A 233 16.28 -5.79 -2.50
N ILE A 234 14.94 -5.81 -2.42
CA ILE A 234 14.19 -6.77 -1.63
C ILE A 234 13.40 -7.68 -2.55
N ARG A 235 13.66 -9.00 -2.49
CA ARG A 235 12.93 -10.00 -3.26
C ARG A 235 11.64 -10.44 -2.54
N GLY A 236 10.52 -10.48 -3.26
CA GLY A 236 9.19 -10.88 -2.79
C GLY A 236 9.02 -12.40 -2.56
N VAL A 237 9.85 -13.00 -1.68
CA VAL A 237 9.86 -14.46 -1.45
C VAL A 237 9.01 -14.86 -0.23
N GLY A 238 9.17 -14.16 0.89
CA GLY A 238 8.46 -14.41 2.15
C GLY A 238 7.14 -13.64 2.26
N THR A 239 6.36 -13.96 3.29
CA THR A 239 5.05 -13.33 3.56
C THR A 239 5.16 -11.81 3.69
N TRP A 240 6.14 -11.32 4.46
CA TRP A 240 6.37 -9.88 4.64
C TRP A 240 6.84 -9.19 3.36
N THR A 241 7.82 -9.79 2.66
CA THR A 241 8.38 -9.21 1.43
C THR A 241 7.39 -9.18 0.27
N LYS A 242 6.45 -10.15 0.23
CA LYS A 242 5.33 -10.14 -0.73
C LYS A 242 4.37 -9.00 -0.42
N LYS A 243 3.92 -8.89 0.83
CA LYS A 243 3.07 -7.76 1.25
C LYS A 243 3.69 -6.39 0.96
N LEU A 244 5.01 -6.25 1.13
CA LEU A 244 5.71 -5.03 0.75
C LEU A 244 5.65 -4.77 -0.76
N TYR A 245 5.81 -5.82 -1.58
CA TYR A 245 5.77 -5.72 -3.05
C TYR A 245 4.37 -5.33 -3.50
N ASP A 246 3.38 -6.09 -3.06
CA ASP A 246 1.97 -5.88 -3.38
C ASP A 246 1.52 -4.46 -2.97
N TYR A 247 1.97 -3.95 -1.81
CA TYR A 247 1.68 -2.57 -1.37
C TYR A 247 2.18 -1.47 -2.31
N TYR A 248 3.36 -1.64 -2.91
CA TYR A 248 3.90 -0.66 -3.85
C TYR A 248 3.33 -0.84 -5.26
N GLU A 249 3.05 -2.09 -5.67
CA GLU A 249 2.36 -2.42 -6.92
C GLU A 249 0.96 -1.78 -6.96
N ASP A 250 0.15 -1.99 -5.91
CA ASP A 250 -1.18 -1.37 -5.76
C ASP A 250 -1.11 0.17 -5.85
N LYS A 251 -0.09 0.77 -5.22
CA LYS A 251 0.12 2.24 -5.26
C LYS A 251 0.49 2.75 -6.65
N GLU A 252 1.36 2.04 -7.36
CA GLU A 252 1.73 2.37 -8.73
C GLU A 252 0.52 2.26 -9.68
N GLU A 253 -0.31 1.22 -9.51
CA GLU A 253 -1.56 1.04 -10.26
C GLU A 253 -2.58 2.14 -10.00
N GLU A 254 -2.78 2.51 -8.73
CA GLU A 254 -3.66 3.64 -8.35
C GLU A 254 -3.19 4.96 -8.97
N GLU A 255 -1.88 5.22 -8.96
CA GLU A 255 -1.31 6.43 -9.55
C GLU A 255 -1.45 6.45 -11.08
N CYS A 256 -1.21 5.31 -11.74
CA CYS A 256 -1.41 5.16 -13.18
C CYS A 256 -2.87 5.41 -13.57
N THR A 257 -3.81 4.81 -12.84
CA THR A 257 -5.25 5.01 -13.04
C THR A 257 -5.63 6.47 -12.87
N ARG A 258 -5.16 7.12 -11.80
CA ARG A 258 -5.41 8.55 -11.54
C ARG A 258 -4.88 9.45 -12.66
N LYS A 259 -3.67 9.19 -13.15
CA LYS A 259 -3.07 9.93 -14.27
C LYS A 259 -3.84 9.71 -15.56
N SER A 260 -4.29 8.48 -15.83
CA SER A 260 -5.11 8.13 -17.00
C SER A 260 -6.44 8.88 -17.00
N VAL A 261 -7.19 8.84 -15.89
CA VAL A 261 -8.46 9.57 -15.73
C VAL A 261 -8.24 11.07 -15.93
N LYS A 262 -7.23 11.66 -15.28
CA LYS A 262 -6.92 13.10 -15.45
C LYS A 262 -6.66 13.47 -16.90
N ARG A 263 -5.90 12.65 -17.64
CA ARG A 263 -5.64 12.85 -19.07
C ARG A 263 -6.93 12.73 -19.90
N ALA A 264 -7.80 11.78 -19.59
CA ALA A 264 -9.09 11.61 -20.27
C ALA A 264 -10.02 12.83 -20.06
N THR A 265 -10.12 13.33 -18.83
CA THR A 265 -10.91 14.54 -18.52
C THR A 265 -10.39 15.77 -19.26
N ILE A 266 -9.06 15.96 -19.31
CA ILE A 266 -8.45 17.07 -20.06
C ILE A 266 -8.77 16.95 -21.56
N ARG A 267 -8.69 15.74 -22.13
CA ARG A 267 -9.05 15.49 -23.54
C ARG A 267 -10.52 15.82 -23.82
N GLN A 268 -11.44 15.39 -22.95
CA GLN A 268 -12.87 15.68 -23.06
C GLN A 268 -13.16 17.18 -22.96
N ALA A 269 -12.56 17.88 -22.00
CA ALA A 269 -12.71 19.33 -21.85
C ALA A 269 -12.20 20.10 -23.07
N LYS A 270 -11.04 19.68 -23.62
CA LYS A 270 -10.48 20.26 -24.85
C LYS A 270 -11.40 20.01 -26.06
N ALA A 271 -11.92 18.79 -26.21
CA ALA A 271 -12.87 18.45 -27.28
C ALA A 271 -14.15 19.29 -27.19
N LYS A 272 -14.71 19.45 -25.98
CA LYS A 272 -15.89 20.30 -25.75
C LYS A 272 -15.63 21.76 -26.12
N SER A 273 -14.50 22.32 -25.67
CA SER A 273 -14.11 23.70 -26.02
C SER A 273 -13.95 23.92 -27.53
N ILE A 274 -13.38 22.95 -28.24
CA ILE A 274 -13.26 23.01 -29.71
C ILE A 274 -14.65 23.01 -30.35
N ASN A 275 -15.53 22.10 -29.93
CA ASN A 275 -16.88 22.00 -30.47
C ASN A 275 -17.73 23.26 -30.20
N ASP A 276 -17.56 23.87 -29.01
CA ASP A 276 -18.22 25.12 -28.65
C ASP A 276 -17.72 26.30 -29.52
N LYS A 277 -16.41 26.35 -29.81
CA LYS A 277 -15.83 27.34 -30.76
C LYS A 277 -16.32 27.13 -32.19
N GLU A 278 -16.39 25.89 -32.66
CA GLU A 278 -16.96 25.55 -33.97
C GLU A 278 -18.42 26.01 -34.06
N ARG A 279 -19.24 25.74 -33.04
CA ARG A 279 -20.64 26.21 -32.96
C ARG A 279 -20.77 27.73 -32.94
N GLN A 280 -19.94 28.43 -32.16
CA GLN A 280 -19.94 29.90 -32.16
C GLN A 280 -19.56 30.47 -33.53
N THR A 281 -18.56 29.87 -34.19
CA THR A 281 -18.13 30.27 -35.52
C THR A 281 -19.27 30.08 -36.53
N GLN A 282 -19.92 28.91 -36.54
CA GLN A 282 -21.08 28.65 -37.41
C GLN A 282 -22.23 29.63 -37.16
N ARG A 283 -22.57 29.92 -35.89
CA ARG A 283 -23.59 30.92 -35.56
C ARG A 283 -23.23 32.32 -36.09
N SER A 284 -21.97 32.73 -35.95
CA SER A 284 -21.51 34.03 -36.44
C SER A 284 -21.56 34.14 -37.97
N ILE A 285 -21.24 33.05 -38.68
CA ILE A 285 -21.34 32.98 -40.14
C ILE A 285 -22.80 33.07 -40.57
N LEU A 286 -23.68 32.27 -39.94
CA LEU A 286 -25.10 32.25 -40.26
C LEU A 286 -25.73 33.64 -40.04
N GLN A 287 -25.39 34.31 -38.93
CA GLN A 287 -25.89 35.65 -38.62
C GLN A 287 -25.41 36.71 -39.61
N ARG A 288 -24.16 36.64 -40.08
CA ARG A 288 -23.67 37.51 -41.15
C ARG A 288 -24.43 37.29 -42.45
N TYR A 289 -24.67 36.03 -42.80
CA TYR A 289 -25.38 35.66 -44.02
C TYR A 289 -26.84 36.15 -44.00
N THR A 290 -27.57 35.94 -42.90
CA THR A 290 -28.96 36.42 -42.76
C THR A 290 -29.06 37.95 -42.79
N THR A 291 -28.08 38.64 -42.20
CA THR A 291 -28.03 40.11 -42.23
C THR A 291 -27.73 40.65 -43.64
N SER A 292 -26.87 39.97 -44.41
CA SER A 292 -26.61 40.29 -45.81
C SER A 292 -27.89 40.14 -46.65
N ILE A 293 -28.56 38.99 -46.56
CA ILE A 293 -29.80 38.75 -47.30
C ILE A 293 -30.87 39.79 -46.96
N LYS A 294 -31.03 40.14 -45.68
CA LYS A 294 -31.96 41.20 -45.27
C LYS A 294 -31.59 42.55 -45.90
N ARG A 295 -30.31 42.92 -45.91
CA ARG A 295 -29.85 44.18 -46.54
C ARG A 295 -30.06 44.18 -48.04
N ASP A 296 -29.72 43.09 -48.72
CA ASP A 296 -29.81 43.00 -50.17
C ASP A 296 -31.28 42.98 -50.62
N GLY A 297 -32.15 42.29 -49.87
CA GLY A 297 -33.59 42.32 -50.09
C GLY A 297 -34.21 43.70 -49.85
N VAL A 298 -33.80 44.42 -48.79
CA VAL A 298 -34.25 45.80 -48.54
C VAL A 298 -33.73 46.76 -49.61
N ARG A 299 -32.50 46.58 -50.08
CA ARG A 299 -31.95 47.39 -51.17
C ARG A 299 -32.74 47.20 -52.47
N ALA A 300 -33.05 45.97 -52.85
CA ALA A 300 -33.83 45.69 -54.04
C ALA A 300 -35.25 46.27 -53.96
N ILE A 301 -35.86 46.31 -52.78
CA ILE A 301 -37.16 46.98 -52.56
C ILE A 301 -37.00 48.51 -52.70
N MET A 302 -35.96 49.10 -52.11
CA MET A 302 -35.73 50.55 -52.21
C MET A 302 -35.44 50.97 -53.65
N GLU A 303 -34.63 50.21 -54.41
CA GLU A 303 -34.35 50.46 -55.83
C GLU A 303 -35.65 50.39 -56.66
N LYS A 304 -36.52 49.41 -56.40
CA LYS A 304 -37.84 49.35 -57.07
C LYS A 304 -38.75 50.52 -56.70
N VAL A 305 -38.76 50.94 -55.44
CA VAL A 305 -39.54 52.10 -54.98
C VAL A 305 -38.99 53.40 -55.59
N GLU A 306 -37.67 53.49 -55.83
CA GLU A 306 -37.04 54.61 -56.52
C GLU A 306 -37.35 54.62 -58.03
N GLU A 307 -37.35 53.46 -58.69
CA GLU A 307 -37.77 53.32 -60.09
C GLU A 307 -39.25 53.68 -60.29
N GLU A 308 -40.17 53.20 -59.43
CA GLU A 308 -41.59 53.55 -59.50
C GLU A 308 -41.84 55.05 -59.18
N ARG A 309 -41.00 55.66 -58.34
CA ARG A 309 -41.07 57.09 -58.01
C ARG A 309 -40.55 57.99 -59.15
N GLU A 310 -39.70 57.47 -60.03
CA GLU A 310 -39.23 58.21 -61.22
C GLU A 310 -40.18 58.06 -62.42
N GLU A 311 -41.04 57.04 -62.45
CA GLU A 311 -42.08 56.90 -63.49
C GLU A 311 -43.37 57.69 -63.19
N GLU A 312 -43.62 58.12 -61.95
CA GLU A 312 -44.83 58.88 -61.57
C GLU A 312 -44.55 60.39 -61.36
N ILE A 313 -44.12 61.09 -62.42
CA ILE A 313 -44.22 62.56 -62.52
C ILE A 313 -44.79 62.93 -63.91
N ASP A 314 -46.11 62.86 -64.05
CA ASP A 314 -46.87 63.55 -65.10
C ASP A 314 -47.99 64.38 -64.42
N PRO A 315 -47.98 65.73 -64.52
CA PRO A 315 -48.91 66.57 -63.76
C PRO A 315 -50.28 66.73 -64.45
N ASN A 316 -50.82 65.72 -65.14
CA ASN A 316 -52.23 65.77 -65.57
C ASN A 316 -52.84 64.43 -66.03
N ASN A 317 -53.20 63.52 -65.11
CA ASN A 317 -54.40 62.70 -65.31
C ASN A 317 -54.86 61.98 -64.03
N ASN A 318 -56.15 62.10 -63.71
CA ASN A 318 -56.84 61.25 -62.76
C ASN A 318 -57.46 60.09 -63.55
N GLU A 319 -57.01 58.84 -63.37
CA GLU A 319 -57.89 57.67 -63.33
C GLU A 319 -57.22 56.35 -62.89
N SER A 320 -57.95 55.67 -62.01
CA SER A 320 -58.03 54.24 -61.68
C SER A 320 -56.80 53.45 -61.17
N VAL A 321 -56.73 53.44 -59.84
CA VAL A 321 -56.30 52.34 -58.96
C VAL A 321 -57.16 51.10 -59.21
N ASP A 322 -56.66 50.11 -59.96
CA ASP A 322 -57.10 48.69 -59.88
C ASP A 322 -56.15 47.71 -60.59
N GLY A 323 -55.21 48.17 -61.44
CA GLY A 323 -54.22 47.30 -62.09
C GLY A 323 -52.96 46.97 -61.27
N LEU A 324 -52.71 47.70 -60.18
CA LEU A 324 -51.49 47.59 -59.38
C LEU A 324 -51.54 46.49 -58.31
N SER A 325 -52.73 46.11 -57.81
CA SER A 325 -52.82 45.07 -56.77
C SER A 325 -52.60 43.66 -57.33
N GLU A 326 -53.01 43.39 -58.56
CA GLU A 326 -52.93 42.04 -59.15
C GLU A 326 -51.50 41.71 -59.62
N VAL A 327 -50.79 42.71 -60.18
CA VAL A 327 -49.38 42.60 -60.60
C VAL A 327 -48.41 42.53 -59.42
N VAL A 328 -48.73 43.18 -58.29
CA VAL A 328 -47.91 43.10 -57.06
C VAL A 328 -48.04 41.73 -56.39
N ILE A 329 -49.25 41.14 -56.38
CA ILE A 329 -49.49 39.82 -55.76
C ILE A 329 -48.84 38.69 -56.58
N GLU A 330 -48.93 38.74 -57.92
CA GLU A 330 -48.35 37.71 -58.80
C GLU A 330 -46.81 37.76 -58.80
N ASN A 331 -46.22 38.95 -58.66
CA ASN A 331 -44.77 39.14 -58.47
C ASN A 331 -44.30 38.77 -57.05
N GLU A 332 -45.10 38.95 -55.99
CA GLU A 332 -44.72 38.51 -54.64
C GLU A 332 -44.67 36.98 -54.51
N GLN A 333 -45.61 36.27 -55.16
CA GLN A 333 -45.61 34.80 -55.14
C GLN A 333 -44.45 34.19 -55.93
N THR A 334 -44.16 34.70 -57.14
CA THR A 334 -43.02 34.22 -57.94
C THR A 334 -41.67 34.53 -57.27
N ILE A 335 -41.53 35.71 -56.63
CA ILE A 335 -40.33 36.05 -55.86
C ILE A 335 -40.21 35.21 -54.57
N SER A 336 -41.33 34.81 -53.97
CA SER A 336 -41.35 33.92 -52.80
C SER A 336 -40.88 32.50 -53.16
N GLU A 337 -41.40 31.93 -54.25
CA GLU A 337 -41.04 30.58 -54.71
C GLU A 337 -39.59 30.49 -55.22
N GLU A 338 -39.10 31.53 -55.91
CA GLU A 338 -37.71 31.58 -56.37
C GLU A 338 -36.73 31.76 -55.18
N LYS A 339 -37.13 32.50 -54.14
CA LYS A 339 -36.37 32.58 -52.87
C LYS A 339 -36.34 31.24 -52.14
N GLU A 340 -37.45 30.52 -52.06
CA GLU A 340 -37.52 29.22 -51.38
C GLU A 340 -36.66 28.16 -52.08
N THR A 341 -36.71 28.09 -53.41
CA THR A 341 -35.93 27.13 -54.21
C THR A 341 -34.42 27.42 -54.20
N VAL A 342 -34.01 28.70 -54.25
CA VAL A 342 -32.60 29.09 -54.13
C VAL A 342 -32.07 28.85 -52.72
N VAL A 343 -32.88 29.07 -51.68
CA VAL A 343 -32.51 28.78 -50.29
C VAL A 343 -32.40 27.27 -50.04
N LEU A 344 -33.33 26.46 -50.54
CA LEU A 344 -33.31 24.99 -50.43
C LEU A 344 -32.11 24.37 -51.16
N SER A 345 -31.83 24.79 -52.39
CA SER A 345 -30.69 24.27 -53.17
C SER A 345 -29.33 24.63 -52.54
N ARG A 346 -29.22 25.84 -51.96
CA ARG A 346 -27.98 26.29 -51.29
C ARG A 346 -27.83 25.68 -49.89
N SER A 347 -28.92 25.47 -49.16
CA SER A 347 -28.91 24.76 -47.87
C SER A 347 -28.44 23.31 -48.03
N ASN A 348 -28.98 22.59 -49.03
CA ASN A 348 -28.57 21.22 -49.35
C ASN A 348 -27.08 21.13 -49.73
N ASN A 349 -26.54 22.15 -50.41
CA ASN A 349 -25.13 22.20 -50.76
C ASN A 349 -24.21 22.42 -49.54
N VAL A 350 -24.66 23.18 -48.55
CA VAL A 350 -23.93 23.40 -47.29
C VAL A 350 -23.99 22.14 -46.41
N GLU A 351 -25.16 21.51 -46.30
CA GLU A 351 -25.34 20.28 -45.54
C GLU A 351 -24.49 19.12 -46.10
N ASN A 352 -24.44 18.96 -47.44
CA ASN A 352 -23.58 17.97 -48.09
C ASN A 352 -22.09 18.21 -47.84
N ARG A 353 -21.63 19.47 -47.77
CA ARG A 353 -20.23 19.78 -47.41
C ARG A 353 -19.92 19.48 -45.96
N LEU A 354 -20.87 19.72 -45.05
CA LEU A 354 -20.71 19.40 -43.63
C LEU A 354 -20.69 17.89 -43.38
N LEU A 355 -21.53 17.12 -44.09
CA LEU A 355 -21.53 15.66 -44.05
C LEU A 355 -20.18 15.10 -44.52
N GLN A 356 -19.65 15.57 -45.66
CA GLN A 356 -18.31 15.17 -46.12
C GLN A 356 -17.20 15.51 -45.13
N GLN A 357 -17.27 16.66 -44.45
CA GLN A 357 -16.30 17.02 -43.42
C GLN A 357 -16.41 16.10 -42.19
N ASN A 358 -17.63 15.73 -41.79
CA ASN A 358 -17.85 14.82 -40.67
C ASN A 358 -17.36 13.40 -40.98
N GLU A 359 -17.60 12.89 -42.19
CA GLU A 359 -17.07 11.59 -42.62
C GLU A 359 -15.54 11.55 -42.61
N ARG A 360 -14.88 12.62 -43.07
CA ARG A 360 -13.40 12.75 -42.97
C ARG A 360 -12.90 12.79 -41.53
N ARG A 361 -13.65 13.41 -40.59
CA ARG A 361 -13.28 13.42 -39.16
C ARG A 361 -13.46 12.04 -38.53
N GLN A 362 -14.52 11.31 -38.89
CA GLN A 362 -14.76 9.95 -38.39
C GLN A 362 -13.72 8.95 -38.93
N SER A 363 -13.30 9.08 -40.19
CA SER A 363 -12.25 8.23 -40.76
C SER A 363 -10.89 8.47 -40.11
N LEU A 364 -10.55 9.73 -39.82
CA LEU A 364 -9.34 10.07 -39.05
C LEU A 364 -9.37 9.52 -37.61
N TRP A 365 -10.55 9.50 -36.98
CA TRP A 365 -10.74 8.90 -35.65
C TRP A 365 -10.55 7.37 -35.67
N ARG A 366 -11.14 6.65 -36.63
CA ARG A 366 -10.93 5.18 -36.78
C ARG A 366 -9.46 4.83 -37.04
N ASN A 367 -8.77 5.62 -37.85
CA ASN A 367 -7.35 5.40 -38.14
C ASN A 367 -6.44 5.72 -36.94
N GLY A 368 -6.89 6.57 -36.02
CA GLY A 368 -6.19 6.89 -34.77
C GLY A 368 -6.34 5.81 -33.71
N THR A 369 -7.49 5.14 -33.63
CA THR A 369 -7.74 4.04 -32.68
C THR A 369 -6.98 2.77 -33.07
N ASN A 370 -6.87 2.45 -34.37
CA ASN A 370 -6.14 1.27 -34.86
C ASN A 370 -4.60 1.37 -34.75
N LYS A 371 -4.06 2.50 -34.28
CA LYS A 371 -2.63 2.70 -34.02
C LYS A 371 -2.25 2.57 -32.54
N LEU A 372 -3.22 2.30 -31.67
CA LEU A 372 -3.06 2.18 -30.22
C LEU A 372 -3.38 0.77 -29.69
N GLU A 373 -3.80 -0.16 -30.57
CA GLU A 373 -3.66 -1.61 -30.41
C GLU A 373 -2.38 -2.06 -31.12
#